data_AF-A0A072V5D3-F1
#
_entry.id   AF-A0A072V5D3-F1
#
_cell.length_a   1.000
_cell.length_b   1.000
_cell.length_c   1.000
_cell.angle_alpha   90.00
_cell.angle_beta   90.00
_cell.angle_gamma   90.00
#
_symmetry.space_group_name_H-M   'P 1'
#
loop_
_entity.id
_entity.type
_entity.pdbx_description
1 polymer ?
#
loop_
_entity_poly.entity_id
_entity_poly.type
_entity_poly.pdbx_seq_one_letter_code
_entity_poly.pdbx_strand_id
1 'polypeptide(L)'
;MNVSRLFMVNVKEEGSFYEESLEETPVADKTKINSGPWFTLDDIPPNRWRERLLEFGAWLDTHLMKTGADSYKIIEEFCCRMKGTLKELYHNLGTFKQDELHRLDNAVVVLGVLHNEFIGDMELFYRKSRQEFFEMKCCSL
;
A
#
# COMPACT_ATOMS: atom_id res chain seq x y z
N MET A 1 59.99 -36.07 5.32
CA MET A 1 58.72 -35.66 5.98
C MET A 1 57.60 -36.39 5.26
N ASN A 2 57.11 -37.48 5.83
CA ASN A 2 55.90 -37.61 6.66
C ASN A 2 54.68 -37.96 5.76
N VAL A 3 54.44 -39.25 5.52
CA VAL A 3 53.44 -40.15 6.18
C VAL A 3 52.10 -40.08 5.43
N SER A 4 51.87 -41.00 4.49
CA SER A 4 51.06 -42.23 4.66
C SER A 4 49.58 -42.02 4.34
N ARG A 5 49.05 -42.79 3.38
CA ARG A 5 48.01 -43.83 3.55
C ARG A 5 46.66 -43.26 4.04
N LEU A 6 45.51 -43.55 3.44
CA LEU A 6 45.04 -44.88 3.06
C LEU A 6 43.71 -44.70 2.28
N PHE A 7 43.61 -45.44 1.18
CA PHE A 7 42.45 -46.13 0.61
C PHE A 7 41.01 -45.93 1.13
N MET A 8 40.11 -46.01 0.13
CA MET A 8 38.89 -46.85 0.08
C MET A 8 37.71 -46.46 0.98
N VAL A 9 36.60 -46.01 0.39
CA VAL A 9 35.47 -46.82 -0.13
C VAL A 9 34.55 -47.31 0.99
N ASN A 10 33.25 -47.15 0.72
CA ASN A 10 32.08 -47.79 1.32
C ASN A 10 31.52 -47.17 2.62
N VAL A 11 30.31 -46.60 2.55
CA VAL A 11 28.98 -47.27 2.55
C VAL A 11 28.61 -47.72 3.96
N LYS A 12 27.57 -47.09 4.53
CA LYS A 12 26.36 -47.66 5.16
C LYS A 12 25.73 -46.62 6.11
N GLU A 13 24.42 -46.33 5.94
CA GLU A 13 23.29 -46.81 6.80
C GLU A 13 23.39 -46.23 8.23
N GLU A 14 22.36 -45.90 9.00
CA GLU A 14 20.90 -45.90 8.99
C GLU A 14 20.53 -45.27 10.37
N GLY A 15 19.31 -44.76 10.53
CA GLY A 15 18.68 -44.52 11.86
C GLY A 15 19.07 -43.22 12.56
N SER A 16 18.25 -42.58 13.41
CA SER A 16 16.98 -42.92 14.07
C SER A 16 16.24 -41.58 14.36
N PHE A 17 14.91 -41.47 14.30
CA PHE A 17 13.92 -41.65 15.39
C PHE A 17 14.26 -40.92 16.71
N TYR A 18 13.22 -40.36 17.34
CA TYR A 18 13.09 -39.00 17.92
C TYR A 18 13.60 -38.79 19.36
N GLU A 19 13.80 -37.51 19.74
CA GLU A 19 13.16 -36.81 20.90
C GLU A 19 14.10 -35.89 21.73
N GLU A 20 13.62 -34.64 21.91
CA GLU A 20 13.78 -33.73 23.06
C GLU A 20 15.14 -33.07 23.42
N SER A 21 15.23 -31.75 23.26
CA SER A 21 15.23 -30.80 24.39
C SER A 21 15.37 -29.35 23.90
N LEU A 22 14.55 -28.47 24.45
CA LEU A 22 14.40 -27.04 24.19
C LEU A 22 15.66 -26.24 24.51
N GLU A 23 16.22 -25.51 23.54
CA GLU A 23 16.94 -24.26 23.82
C GLU A 23 16.64 -23.21 22.73
N GLU A 24 15.94 -22.16 23.14
CA GLU A 24 15.70 -20.93 22.39
C GLU A 24 17.02 -20.20 22.08
N THR A 25 17.23 -19.81 20.82
CA THR A 25 18.05 -18.62 20.52
C THR A 25 17.39 -17.78 19.41
N PRO A 26 17.27 -16.45 19.59
CA PRO A 26 16.47 -15.58 18.73
C PRO A 26 17.31 -15.07 17.57
N VAL A 27 16.95 -15.42 16.33
CA VAL A 27 17.62 -14.88 15.14
C VAL A 27 16.64 -13.98 14.38
N ALA A 28 16.87 -12.68 14.58
CA ALA A 28 16.63 -11.58 13.67
C ALA A 28 15.25 -11.53 13.00
N ASP A 29 14.37 -10.81 13.70
CA ASP A 29 13.34 -9.90 13.19
C ASP A 29 13.15 -9.88 11.67
N LYS A 30 12.26 -10.75 11.18
CA LYS A 30 11.57 -10.51 9.92
C LYS A 30 10.67 -9.31 10.17
N THR A 31 11.22 -8.12 9.91
CA THR A 31 10.50 -6.86 9.94
C THR A 31 9.15 -7.10 9.27
N LYS A 32 8.08 -6.79 10.00
CA LYS A 32 6.69 -7.05 9.63
C LYS A 32 6.30 -6.20 8.40
N ILE A 33 6.83 -6.57 7.23
CA ILE A 33 6.62 -5.87 5.97
C ILE A 33 5.15 -6.09 5.57
N ASN A 34 4.37 -5.03 5.62
CA ASN A 34 3.05 -4.91 4.98
C ASN A 34 1.87 -5.70 5.56
N SER A 35 1.70 -5.70 6.88
CA SER A 35 0.49 -6.21 7.53
C SER A 35 -0.72 -5.25 7.49
N GLY A 36 -0.57 -4.03 6.96
CA GLY A 36 -1.67 -3.05 6.96
C GLY A 36 -2.56 -3.09 5.71
N PRO A 37 -3.69 -2.37 5.72
CA PRO A 37 -4.70 -2.42 4.67
C PRO A 37 -4.20 -1.86 3.34
N TRP A 38 -4.72 -2.39 2.24
CA TRP A 38 -4.56 -1.80 0.91
C TRP A 38 -5.61 -0.70 0.69
N PHE A 39 -5.25 0.36 -0.01
CA PHE A 39 -6.13 1.49 -0.32
C PHE A 39 -6.59 1.42 -1.78
N THR A 40 -7.90 1.34 -2.00
CA THR A 40 -8.50 1.31 -3.34
C THR A 40 -9.83 2.07 -3.38
N LEU A 41 -10.15 2.57 -4.57
CA LEU A 41 -11.42 3.19 -4.93
C LEU A 41 -12.26 2.29 -5.86
N ASP A 42 -11.72 1.15 -6.31
CA ASP A 42 -12.30 0.34 -7.40
C ASP A 42 -13.55 -0.44 -6.95
N ASP A 43 -13.70 -0.69 -5.65
CA ASP A 43 -14.80 -1.41 -5.03
C ASP A 43 -16.03 -0.51 -4.78
N ILE A 44 -15.91 0.79 -5.02
CA ILE A 44 -16.99 1.75 -4.79
C ILE A 44 -17.21 2.70 -5.98
N PRO A 45 -18.46 3.14 -6.22
CA PRO A 45 -18.74 4.09 -7.28
C PRO A 45 -18.15 5.49 -6.97
N PRO A 46 -17.83 6.30 -8.00
CA PRO A 46 -17.21 7.63 -7.84
C PRO A 46 -17.92 8.58 -6.88
N ASN A 47 -19.24 8.53 -6.78
CA ASN A 47 -20.01 9.37 -5.87
C ASN A 47 -19.73 9.07 -4.38
N ARG A 48 -19.11 7.93 -4.06
CA ARG A 48 -18.70 7.54 -2.70
C ARG A 48 -17.20 7.68 -2.45
N TRP A 49 -16.42 8.10 -3.44
CA TRP A 49 -14.96 8.24 -3.27
C TRP A 49 -14.58 9.21 -2.15
N ARG A 50 -15.36 10.27 -1.94
CA ARG A 50 -15.14 11.22 -0.82
C ARG A 50 -15.24 10.53 0.54
N GLU A 51 -16.25 9.68 0.75
CA GLU A 51 -16.42 8.92 1.99
C GLU A 51 -15.21 8.00 2.22
N ARG A 52 -14.77 7.33 1.15
CA ARG A 52 -13.60 6.44 1.22
C ARG A 52 -12.28 7.17 1.48
N LEU A 53 -12.09 8.37 0.93
CA LEU A 53 -10.92 9.19 1.28
C LEU A 53 -10.89 9.51 2.79
N LEU A 54 -12.04 9.73 3.43
CA LEU A 54 -12.10 9.94 4.88
C LEU A 54 -11.68 8.68 5.67
N GLU A 55 -12.06 7.49 5.20
CA GLU A 55 -11.59 6.22 5.78
C GLU A 55 -10.06 6.09 5.69
N PHE A 56 -9.46 6.54 4.59
CA PHE A 56 -8.00 6.60 4.44
C PHE A 56 -7.37 7.60 5.42
N GLY A 57 -8.03 8.74 5.64
CA GLY A 57 -7.65 9.74 6.63
C GLY A 57 -7.51 9.16 8.04
N ALA A 58 -8.48 8.34 8.45
CA ALA A 58 -8.44 7.71 9.77
C ALA A 58 -7.19 6.83 9.96
N TRP A 59 -6.74 6.15 8.90
CA TRP A 59 -5.49 5.38 8.93
C TRP A 59 -4.26 6.30 9.03
N LEU A 60 -4.23 7.37 8.23
CA LEU A 60 -3.16 8.37 8.26
C LEU A 60 -3.05 9.04 9.64
N ASP A 61 -4.15 9.50 10.21
CA ASP A 61 -4.21 10.11 11.55
C ASP A 61 -3.67 9.15 12.61
N THR A 62 -4.13 7.90 12.61
CA THR A 62 -3.68 6.89 13.58
C THR A 62 -2.17 6.64 13.51
N HIS A 63 -1.55 6.80 12.35
CA HIS A 63 -0.11 6.58 12.18
C HIS A 63 0.70 7.86 12.43
N LEU A 64 0.22 9.02 11.99
CA LEU A 64 0.88 10.32 12.20
C LEU A 64 0.83 10.77 13.67
N MET A 65 -0.19 10.37 14.44
CA MET A 65 -0.30 10.70 15.87
C MET A 65 0.65 9.89 16.78
N LYS A 66 1.37 8.90 16.26
CA LYS A 66 2.33 8.12 17.06
C LYS A 66 3.51 8.99 17.48
N THR A 67 3.89 8.94 18.76
CA THR A 67 5.06 9.71 19.25
C THR A 67 6.33 9.29 18.51
N GLY A 68 7.05 10.25 17.95
CA GLY A 68 8.25 9.99 17.14
C GLY A 68 7.96 9.47 15.73
N ALA A 69 6.72 9.63 15.24
CA ALA A 69 6.35 9.30 13.87
C ALA A 69 7.20 10.08 12.85
N ASP A 70 7.68 9.36 11.84
CA ASP A 70 8.28 9.92 10.63
C ASP A 70 7.17 10.07 9.59
N SER A 71 6.66 11.30 9.44
CA SER A 71 5.53 11.58 8.55
C SER A 71 5.81 11.20 7.11
N TYR A 72 7.04 11.42 6.64
CA TYR A 72 7.46 11.07 5.28
C TYR A 72 7.31 9.57 5.06
N LYS A 73 7.83 8.73 5.96
CA LYS A 73 7.72 7.27 5.84
C LYS A 73 6.28 6.78 5.93
N ILE A 74 5.44 7.41 6.75
CA ILE A 74 4.03 7.03 6.87
C ILE A 74 3.27 7.36 5.58
N ILE A 75 3.52 8.52 4.99
CA ILE A 75 2.88 8.91 3.73
C ILE A 75 3.44 8.09 2.57
N GLU A 76 4.73 7.77 2.57
CA GLU A 76 5.33 6.84 1.62
C GLU A 76 4.67 5.46 1.72
N GLU A 77 4.51 4.91 2.93
CA GLU A 77 3.80 3.64 3.17
C GLU A 77 2.36 3.69 2.64
N PHE A 78 1.65 4.79 2.90
CA PHE A 78 0.31 5.02 2.37
C PHE A 78 0.28 4.99 0.83
N CYS A 79 1.18 5.73 0.17
CA CYS A 79 1.27 5.81 -1.28
C CYS A 79 1.71 4.48 -1.92
N CYS A 80 2.59 3.72 -1.26
CA CYS A 80 2.99 2.38 -1.67
C CYS A 80 1.84 1.36 -1.59
N ARG A 81 0.86 1.61 -0.71
CA ARG A 81 -0.33 0.74 -0.53
C ARG A 81 -1.56 1.15 -1.34
N MET A 82 -1.47 2.20 -2.15
CA MET A 82 -2.50 2.50 -3.13
C MET A 82 -2.53 1.44 -4.25
N LYS A 83 -3.73 1.08 -4.70
CA LYS A 83 -3.98 0.15 -5.80
C LYS A 83 -5.00 0.70 -6.81
N GLY A 84 -5.01 0.10 -7.99
CA GLY A 84 -6.00 0.36 -9.04
C GLY A 84 -6.11 1.83 -9.41
N THR A 85 -7.34 2.32 -9.54
CA THR A 85 -7.62 3.71 -9.94
C THR A 85 -6.92 4.71 -9.03
N LEU A 86 -6.84 4.45 -7.73
CA LEU A 86 -6.15 5.35 -6.80
C LEU A 86 -4.64 5.46 -7.10
N LYS A 87 -4.00 4.34 -7.44
CA LYS A 87 -2.56 4.33 -7.78
C LYS A 87 -2.29 5.01 -9.11
N GLU A 88 -3.17 4.84 -10.09
CA GLU A 88 -3.11 5.49 -11.38
C GLU A 88 -3.25 7.02 -11.25
N LEU A 89 -4.26 7.48 -10.51
CA LEU A 89 -4.46 8.90 -10.23
C LEU A 89 -3.25 9.52 -9.52
N TYR A 90 -2.68 8.82 -8.54
CA TYR A 90 -1.45 9.23 -7.88
C TYR A 90 -0.26 9.32 -8.85
N HIS A 91 -0.11 8.35 -9.77
CA HIS A 91 0.94 8.39 -10.79
C HIS A 91 0.79 9.62 -11.70
N ASN A 92 -0.45 9.96 -12.06
CA ASN A 92 -0.79 11.07 -12.95
C ASN A 92 -0.57 12.46 -12.34
N LEU A 93 -0.34 12.57 -11.03
CA LEU A 93 0.03 13.84 -10.37
C LEU A 93 1.37 14.41 -10.89
N GLY A 94 2.25 13.55 -11.40
CA GLY A 94 3.62 13.89 -11.75
C GLY A 94 4.55 13.97 -10.52
N THR A 95 5.86 13.88 -10.78
CA THR A 95 6.89 13.76 -9.72
C THR A 95 6.89 14.92 -8.74
N PHE A 96 6.68 16.15 -9.22
CA PHE A 96 6.66 17.33 -8.36
C PHE A 96 5.56 17.26 -7.28
N LYS A 97 4.31 16.97 -7.68
CA LYS A 97 3.19 16.86 -6.74
C LYS A 97 3.30 15.62 -5.86
N GLN A 98 3.89 14.53 -6.35
CA GLN A 98 4.20 13.36 -5.53
C GLN A 98 5.22 13.68 -4.43
N ASP A 99 6.29 14.40 -4.77
CA ASP A 99 7.29 14.84 -3.80
C ASP A 99 6.70 15.82 -2.78
N GLU A 100 5.83 16.73 -3.23
CA GLU A 100 5.09 17.63 -2.36
C GLU A 100 4.19 16.86 -1.39
N LEU A 101 3.44 15.86 -1.86
CA LEU A 101 2.56 15.03 -1.04
C LEU A 101 3.34 14.30 0.07
N HIS A 102 4.51 13.74 -0.22
CA HIS A 102 5.33 13.04 0.78
C HIS A 102 5.92 13.95 1.86
N ARG A 103 6.05 15.25 1.59
CA ARG A 103 6.57 16.22 2.56
C ARG A 103 5.50 16.75 3.52
N LEU A 104 4.25 16.37 3.31
CA LEU A 104 3.16 16.73 4.21
C LEU A 104 3.32 16.00 5.55
N ASP A 105 2.67 16.50 6.58
CA ASP A 105 2.74 15.97 7.94
C ASP A 105 1.36 15.85 8.60
N ASN A 106 0.30 16.12 7.84
CA ASN A 106 -1.06 16.21 8.32
C ASN A 106 -2.01 15.48 7.37
N ALA A 107 -2.78 14.52 7.90
CA ALA A 107 -3.74 13.74 7.13
C ALA A 107 -4.76 14.62 6.40
N VAL A 108 -5.25 15.69 7.02
CA VAL A 108 -6.20 16.62 6.41
C VAL A 108 -5.62 17.28 5.16
N VAL A 109 -4.35 17.66 5.20
CA VAL A 109 -3.67 18.30 4.06
C VAL A 109 -3.42 17.26 2.96
N VAL A 110 -2.97 16.06 3.31
CA VAL A 110 -2.81 14.93 2.37
C VAL A 110 -4.14 14.64 1.68
N LEU A 111 -5.22 14.46 2.44
CA LEU A 111 -6.55 14.21 1.89
C LEU A 111 -7.08 15.38 1.05
N GLY A 112 -6.75 16.62 1.40
CA GLY A 112 -7.12 17.80 0.63
C GLY A 112 -6.51 17.78 -0.78
N VAL A 113 -5.24 17.42 -0.89
CA VAL A 113 -4.56 17.25 -2.19
C VAL A 113 -5.22 16.13 -2.99
N LEU A 114 -5.41 14.95 -2.39
CA LEU A 114 -6.05 13.82 -3.09
C LEU A 114 -7.49 14.15 -3.49
N HIS A 115 -8.25 14.83 -2.63
CA HIS A 115 -9.61 15.25 -2.94
C HIS A 115 -9.64 16.21 -4.13
N ASN A 116 -8.79 17.24 -4.12
CA ASN A 116 -8.73 18.22 -5.19
C ASN A 116 -8.36 17.58 -6.54
N GLU A 117 -7.33 16.74 -6.54
CA GLU A 117 -6.80 16.16 -7.77
C GLU A 117 -7.64 14.98 -8.29
N PHE A 118 -8.27 14.21 -7.41
CA PHE A 118 -8.98 12.97 -7.80
C PHE A 118 -10.48 13.19 -7.95
N ILE A 119 -11.06 14.14 -7.20
CA ILE A 119 -12.51 14.37 -7.13
C ILE A 119 -12.91 15.76 -7.64
N GLY A 120 -12.05 16.78 -7.48
CA GLY A 120 -12.36 18.19 -7.74
C GLY A 120 -13.06 18.47 -9.07
N ASP A 121 -12.65 17.81 -10.15
CA ASP A 121 -13.30 17.90 -11.47
C ASP A 121 -14.26 16.73 -11.80
N MET A 122 -14.23 15.64 -11.02
CA MET A 122 -15.07 14.47 -11.27
C MET A 122 -16.56 14.74 -11.05
N GLU A 123 -16.93 15.67 -10.17
CA GLU A 123 -18.34 16.03 -9.99
C GLU A 123 -18.90 16.82 -11.18
N LEU A 124 -18.08 17.70 -11.77
CA LEU A 124 -18.41 18.38 -13.04
C LEU A 124 -18.46 17.37 -14.20
N PHE A 125 -17.50 16.45 -14.27
CA PHE A 125 -17.49 15.36 -15.24
C PHE A 125 -18.76 14.51 -15.13
N TYR A 126 -19.15 14.06 -13.92
CA TYR A 126 -20.35 13.25 -13.73
C TYR A 126 -21.66 14.01 -14.03
N ARG A 127 -21.71 15.32 -13.74
CA ARG A 127 -22.84 16.17 -14.17
C ARG A 127 -22.91 16.24 -15.69
N LYS A 128 -21.79 16.45 -16.36
CA LYS A 128 -21.70 16.49 -17.82
C LYS A 128 -22.04 15.15 -18.46
N SER A 129 -21.48 14.04 -17.98
CA SER A 129 -21.79 12.69 -18.47
C SER A 129 -23.25 12.32 -18.29
N ARG A 130 -23.89 12.73 -17.18
CA ARG A 130 -25.35 12.55 -17.01
C ARG A 130 -26.14 13.41 -17.99
N GLN A 131 -25.76 14.67 -18.16
CA GLN A 131 -26.39 15.57 -19.12
C GLN A 131 -26.31 15.02 -20.54
N GLU A 132 -25.13 14.58 -20.98
CA GLU A 132 -24.90 13.94 -22.28
C GLU A 132 -25.74 12.66 -22.43
N PHE A 133 -25.84 11.84 -21.39
CA PHE A 133 -26.70 10.66 -21.40
C PHE A 133 -28.18 11.02 -21.60
N PHE A 134 -28.69 12.06 -20.92
CA PHE A 134 -30.07 12.52 -21.09
C PHE A 134 -30.29 13.13 -22.47
N GLU A 135 -29.36 13.94 -22.98
CA GLU A 135 -29.43 14.53 -24.33
C GLU A 135 -29.45 13.44 -25.41
N MET A 136 -28.61 12.41 -25.31
CA MET A 136 -28.62 11.27 -26.23
C MET A 136 -29.95 10.51 -26.23
N LYS A 137 -30.66 10.47 -25.09
CA LYS A 137 -31.98 9.83 -25.00
C LYS A 137 -33.10 10.71 -25.57
N CYS A 138 -32.97 12.04 -25.49
CA CYS A 138 -33.98 12.99 -25.99
C CYS A 138 -33.95 13.18 -27.52
N CYS A 139 -32.89 12.77 -28.23
CA CYS A 139 -32.79 12.84 -29.70
C CYS A 139 -33.51 11.70 -30.45
N SER A 140 -34.44 10.99 -29.81
CA SER A 140 -35.19 9.88 -30.42
C SER A 140 -36.66 10.20 -30.74
N LEU A 141 -36.99 11.49 -30.93
CA LEU A 141 -38.30 11.95 -31.40
C LEU A 141 -38.49 11.75 -32.91
#